data_AF-A0A3P6UZ16-F1
#
_entry.id   AF-A0A3P6UZ16-F1
#
_cell.length_a   1.000
_cell.length_b   1.000
_cell.length_c   1.000
_cell.angle_alpha   90.00
_cell.angle_beta   90.00
_cell.angle_gamma   90.00
#
_symmetry.space_group_name_H-M   'P 1'
#
loop_
_entity.id
_entity.type
_entity.pdbx_description
1 polymer ?
#
loop_
_entity_poly.entity_id
_entity_poly.type
_entity_poly.pdbx_seq_one_letter_code
_entity_poly.pdbx_strand_id
1 'polypeptide(L)'
;MIMLKETLTTKEREEAFELTQNNPDLLFIHAALCSAACGLQSQLFAYPFNLPKYWFLLHTERSAPPLVTVAQDGDSFDKNTFLTALRLFFEKTNILRIEHKLEFLAEAHLMHEIAKYMMHAECHRPSTRCEHHVFFMTADQIDRVQKVC
;
A
#
# COMPACT_ATOMS: atom_id res chain seq x y z
N MET A 1 -7.50 21.09 0.05
CA MET A 1 -8.05 20.13 -0.93
C MET A 1 -7.55 18.76 -0.53
N ILE A 2 -8.42 17.86 -0.10
CA ILE A 2 -8.07 16.49 0.30
C ILE A 2 -7.87 15.70 -1.00
N MET A 3 -6.63 15.40 -1.39
CA MET A 3 -6.34 14.72 -2.65
C MET A 3 -5.33 13.60 -2.49
N LEU A 4 -5.66 12.45 -3.07
CA LEU A 4 -4.76 11.34 -3.32
C LEU A 4 -4.01 11.58 -4.64
N LYS A 5 -2.69 11.67 -4.58
CA LYS A 5 -1.85 11.80 -5.78
C LYS A 5 -1.66 10.44 -6.40
N GLU A 6 -1.74 10.36 -7.73
CA GLU A 6 -1.22 9.22 -8.49
C GLU A 6 0.07 9.67 -9.18
N THR A 7 1.08 8.81 -9.18
CA THR A 7 2.38 9.08 -9.79
C THR A 7 2.34 8.68 -11.26
N LEU A 8 2.13 9.65 -12.15
CA LEU A 8 1.92 9.40 -13.59
C LEU A 8 3.13 9.73 -14.44
N THR A 9 3.85 10.80 -14.12
CA THR A 9 4.97 11.29 -14.93
C THR A 9 6.30 10.66 -14.52
N THR A 10 7.27 10.60 -15.44
CA THR A 10 8.62 10.10 -15.17
C THR A 10 9.27 10.85 -13.99
N LYS A 11 9.14 12.18 -13.96
CA LYS A 11 9.67 13.00 -12.87
C LYS A 11 9.05 12.67 -11.52
N GLU A 12 7.74 12.49 -11.45
CA GLU A 12 7.08 12.12 -10.19
C GLU A 12 7.48 10.71 -9.74
N ARG A 13 7.77 9.80 -10.69
CA ARG A 13 8.28 8.47 -10.37
C ARG A 13 9.69 8.53 -9.80
N GLU A 14 10.57 9.35 -10.37
CA GLU A 14 11.91 9.60 -9.82
C GLU A 14 11.82 10.20 -8.41
N GLU A 15 10.97 11.21 -8.19
CA GLU A 15 10.75 11.79 -6.85
C GLU A 15 10.25 10.75 -5.83
N ALA A 16 9.30 9.89 -6.21
CA ALA A 16 8.82 8.82 -5.35
C ALA A 16 9.88 7.73 -5.11
N PHE A 17 10.70 7.42 -6.11
CA PHE A 17 11.81 6.48 -5.99
C PHE A 17 12.83 6.98 -4.96
N GLU A 18 13.25 8.24 -5.08
CA GLU A 18 14.18 8.88 -4.15
C GLU A 18 13.69 8.91 -2.70
N LEU A 19 12.38 9.15 -2.50
CA LEU A 19 11.76 9.13 -1.18
C LEU A 19 11.69 7.72 -0.58
N THR A 20 11.33 6.72 -1.38
CA THR A 20 11.09 5.36 -0.90
C THR A 20 12.39 4.58 -0.69
N GLN A 21 13.45 4.85 -1.45
CA GLN A 21 14.74 4.15 -1.31
C GLN A 21 15.48 4.55 -0.02
N ASN A 22 15.30 5.77 0.44
CA ASN A 22 16.01 6.33 1.60
C ASN A 22 15.22 6.23 2.91
N ASN A 23 13.96 5.79 2.84
CA ASN A 23 13.08 5.68 4.00
C ASN A 23 12.84 4.20 4.37
N PRO A 24 13.34 3.73 5.53
CA PRO A 24 13.14 2.36 6.02
C PRO A 24 11.67 1.91 6.03
N ASP A 25 10.75 2.80 6.40
CA ASP A 25 9.32 2.48 6.52
C ASP A 25 8.67 2.23 5.15
N LEU A 26 9.29 2.74 4.09
CA LEU A 26 8.81 2.63 2.71
C LEU A 26 9.58 1.57 1.89
N LEU A 27 10.49 0.82 2.51
CA LEU A 27 11.30 -0.18 1.81
C LEU A 27 10.44 -1.25 1.11
N PHE A 28 9.28 -1.60 1.66
CA PHE A 28 8.36 -2.55 1.03
C PHE A 28 7.75 -1.99 -0.27
N ILE A 29 7.40 -0.70 -0.30
CA ILE A 29 6.95 -0.01 -1.52
C ILE A 29 8.09 0.08 -2.52
N HIS A 30 9.30 0.43 -2.07
CA HIS A 30 10.49 0.49 -2.92
C HIS A 30 10.81 -0.86 -3.56
N ALA A 31 10.83 -1.94 -2.78
CA ALA A 31 11.10 -3.29 -3.26
C ALA A 31 10.06 -3.73 -4.30
N ALA A 32 8.79 -3.45 -4.04
CA ALA A 32 7.70 -3.76 -4.96
C ALA A 32 7.78 -2.93 -6.26
N LEU A 33 8.13 -1.65 -6.18
CA LEU A 33 8.39 -0.79 -7.35
C LEU A 33 9.58 -1.28 -8.19
N CYS A 34 10.68 -1.67 -7.55
CA CYS A 34 11.85 -2.22 -8.24
C CYS A 34 11.52 -3.53 -8.97
N SER A 35 10.72 -4.41 -8.35
CA SER A 35 10.28 -5.66 -8.97
C SER A 35 9.37 -5.45 -10.19
N ALA A 36 8.64 -4.32 -10.22
CA ALA A 36 7.77 -3.95 -11.34
C ALA A 36 8.53 -3.54 -12.61
N ALA A 37 9.87 -3.40 -12.55
CA ALA A 37 10.72 -3.29 -13.73
C ALA A 37 10.63 -4.52 -14.67
N CYS A 38 10.00 -5.62 -14.22
CA CYS A 38 9.75 -6.84 -14.98
C CYS A 38 8.37 -6.93 -15.68
N GLY A 39 7.71 -5.80 -15.98
CA GLY A 39 6.54 -5.78 -16.88
C GLY A 39 5.17 -5.76 -16.19
N LEU A 40 5.12 -5.42 -14.91
CA LEU A 40 3.89 -5.26 -14.14
C LEU A 40 3.31 -3.87 -14.30
N GLN A 41 2.03 -3.76 -14.69
CA GLN A 41 1.32 -2.48 -14.62
C GLN A 41 1.15 -2.10 -13.15
N SER A 42 1.91 -1.09 -12.73
CA SER A 42 1.96 -0.65 -11.34
C SER A 42 1.57 0.81 -11.24
N GLN A 43 0.65 1.11 -10.33
CA GLN A 43 0.18 2.47 -10.05
C GLN A 43 0.48 2.81 -8.60
N LEU A 44 1.26 3.87 -8.39
CA LEU A 44 1.63 4.36 -7.07
C LEU A 44 0.77 5.56 -6.69
N PHE A 45 0.24 5.51 -5.47
CA PHE A 45 -0.58 6.56 -4.89
C PHE A 45 -0.06 6.97 -3.52
N ALA A 46 -0.22 8.24 -3.20
CA ALA A 46 0.31 8.82 -1.97
C ALA A 46 -0.66 9.83 -1.35
N TYR A 47 -0.82 9.78 -0.04
CA TYR A 47 -1.69 10.68 0.72
C TYR A 47 -1.12 11.05 2.09
N PRO A 48 -1.23 12.31 2.54
CA PRO A 48 -1.65 13.50 1.78
C PRO A 48 -0.68 13.86 0.63
N PHE A 49 -1.16 14.54 -0.41
CA PHE A 49 -0.35 14.88 -1.59
C PHE A 49 0.97 15.61 -1.30
N ASN A 50 0.96 16.60 -0.39
CA ASN A 50 2.11 17.47 -0.14
C ASN A 50 3.15 16.86 0.79
N LEU A 51 2.71 16.00 1.72
CA LEU A 51 3.55 15.32 2.70
C LEU A 51 2.96 13.92 2.90
N PRO A 52 3.26 12.98 2.00
CA PRO A 52 2.64 11.67 2.03
C PRO A 52 2.97 10.91 3.29
N LYS A 53 1.93 10.49 4.00
CA LYS A 53 2.03 9.63 5.19
C LYS A 53 1.64 8.19 4.90
N TYR A 54 0.77 7.98 3.91
CA TYR A 54 0.31 6.66 3.49
C TYR A 54 0.53 6.51 1.99
N TRP A 55 1.06 5.35 1.63
CA TRP A 55 1.41 4.98 0.28
C TRP A 55 0.65 3.72 -0.11
N PHE A 56 0.14 3.70 -1.33
CA PHE A 56 -0.57 2.56 -1.90
C PHE A 56 0.06 2.25 -3.25
N LEU A 57 0.51 1.03 -3.43
CA LEU A 57 1.01 0.53 -4.69
C LEU A 57 0.07 -0.57 -5.16
N LEU A 58 -0.60 -0.30 -6.29
CA LEU A 58 -1.49 -1.23 -6.93
C LEU A 58 -0.74 -1.94 -8.06
N HIS A 59 -0.64 -3.25 -7.97
CA HIS A 59 -0.16 -4.11 -9.05
C HIS A 59 -1.34 -4.84 -9.69
N THR A 60 -1.46 -4.73 -11.02
CA THR A 60 -2.46 -5.45 -11.78
C THR A 60 -1.78 -6.39 -12.79
N GLU A 61 -2.17 -7.65 -12.73
CA GLU A 61 -1.78 -8.70 -13.67
C GLU A 61 -3.01 -9.27 -14.36
N ARG A 62 -2.86 -9.73 -15.61
CA ARG A 62 -4.00 -10.33 -16.35
C ARG A 62 -4.46 -11.67 -15.77
N SER A 63 -3.61 -12.36 -15.01
CA SER A 63 -3.82 -13.75 -14.57
C SER A 63 -3.85 -13.94 -13.05
N ALA A 64 -3.74 -12.86 -12.28
CA ALA A 64 -3.71 -12.92 -10.83
C ALA A 64 -4.63 -11.84 -10.23
N PRO A 65 -5.14 -12.04 -8.99
CA PRO A 65 -5.81 -10.98 -8.26
C PRO A 65 -4.91 -9.74 -8.14
N PRO A 66 -5.46 -8.52 -8.21
CA PRO A 66 -4.68 -7.33 -7.94
C PRO A 66 -4.10 -7.35 -6.53
N LEU A 67 -2.83 -6.98 -6.42
CA LEU A 67 -2.12 -6.85 -5.15
C LEU A 67 -1.98 -5.36 -4.78
N VAL A 68 -2.43 -5.02 -3.59
CA VAL A 68 -2.29 -3.68 -3.01
C VAL A 68 -1.28 -3.70 -1.88
N THR A 69 -0.11 -3.11 -2.12
CA THR A 69 0.89 -2.88 -1.07
C THR A 69 0.62 -1.55 -0.39
N VAL A 70 0.54 -1.55 0.93
CA VAL A 70 0.24 -0.37 1.74
C VAL A 70 1.37 -0.14 2.74
N ALA A 71 1.92 1.07 2.76
CA ALA A 71 2.94 1.47 3.72
C ALA A 71 2.58 2.82 4.36
N GLN A 72 3.13 3.01 5.55
CA GLN A 72 3.07 4.25 6.30
C GLN A 72 4.47 4.86 6.36
N ASP A 73 4.56 6.18 6.30
CA ASP A 73 5.78 6.94 6.63
C ASP A 73 5.71 7.39 8.09
N GLY A 74 6.67 6.93 8.91
CA GLY A 74 6.82 7.25 10.33
C GLY A 74 6.02 6.38 11.30
N ASP A 75 6.32 6.48 12.59
CA ASP A 75 5.85 5.52 13.63
C ASP A 75 4.43 5.79 14.19
N SER A 76 3.86 6.98 13.93
CA SER A 76 2.60 7.39 14.55
C SER A 76 1.39 7.05 13.69
N PHE A 77 0.76 5.91 13.94
CA PHE A 77 -0.48 5.52 13.24
C PHE A 77 -1.63 6.51 13.54
N ASP A 78 -2.18 7.10 12.48
CA ASP A 78 -3.40 7.92 12.55
C ASP A 78 -4.52 7.25 11.75
N LYS A 79 -5.44 6.63 12.49
CA LYS A 79 -6.60 5.92 11.95
C LYS A 79 -7.47 6.77 11.02
N ASN A 80 -7.76 8.01 11.39
CA ASN A 80 -8.70 8.83 10.61
C ASN A 80 -8.08 9.22 9.27
N THR A 81 -6.81 9.59 9.30
CA THR A 81 -6.04 9.89 8.09
C THR A 81 -5.89 8.64 7.22
N PHE A 82 -5.64 7.47 7.81
CA PHE A 82 -5.53 6.21 7.09
C PHE A 82 -6.83 5.82 6.39
N LEU A 83 -7.95 5.80 7.11
CA LEU A 83 -9.26 5.46 6.54
C LEU A 83 -9.68 6.43 5.44
N THR A 84 -9.34 7.71 5.58
CA THR A 84 -9.55 8.71 4.53
C THR A 84 -8.73 8.37 3.29
N ALA A 85 -7.44 8.06 3.46
CA ALA A 85 -6.55 7.68 2.37
C ALA A 85 -7.03 6.43 1.63
N LEU A 86 -7.39 5.39 2.39
CA LEU A 86 -7.88 4.11 1.87
C LEU A 86 -9.18 4.28 1.08
N ARG A 87 -10.12 5.08 1.58
CA ARG A 87 -11.36 5.40 0.86
C ARG A 87 -11.08 6.10 -0.47
N LEU A 88 -10.23 7.13 -0.45
CA LEU A 88 -9.86 7.85 -1.68
C LEU A 88 -9.15 6.94 -2.68
N PHE A 89 -8.34 6.00 -2.21
CA PHE A 89 -7.65 5.02 -3.05
C PHE A 89 -8.66 4.13 -3.79
N PHE A 90 -9.66 3.59 -3.09
CA PHE A 90 -10.70 2.79 -3.73
C PHE A 90 -11.60 3.60 -4.66
N GLU A 91 -11.97 4.83 -4.30
CA GLU A 91 -12.76 5.71 -5.16
C GLU A 91 -11.99 6.06 -6.45
N LYS A 92 -10.67 6.29 -6.36
CA LYS A 92 -9.85 6.65 -7.51
C LYS A 92 -9.58 5.47 -8.45
N THR A 93 -9.29 4.30 -7.88
CA THR A 93 -8.97 3.09 -8.67
C THR A 93 -10.22 2.37 -9.17
N ASN A 94 -11.38 2.59 -8.56
CA ASN A 94 -12.62 1.83 -8.77
C ASN A 94 -12.45 0.31 -8.58
N ILE A 95 -11.37 -0.13 -7.93
CA ILE A 95 -10.95 -1.54 -7.96
C ILE A 95 -11.93 -2.47 -7.26
N LEU A 96 -12.57 -2.03 -6.18
CA LEU A 96 -13.61 -2.78 -5.48
C LEU A 96 -14.86 -3.06 -6.34
N ARG A 97 -15.09 -2.28 -7.40
CA ARG A 97 -16.26 -2.48 -8.29
C ARG A 97 -15.99 -3.49 -9.38
N ILE A 98 -14.73 -3.69 -9.73
CA ILE A 98 -14.29 -4.44 -10.91
C ILE A 98 -13.78 -5.81 -10.50
N GLU A 99 -13.18 -5.91 -9.31
CA GLU A 99 -12.39 -7.07 -8.90
C GLU A 99 -13.07 -7.81 -7.75
N HIS A 100 -13.32 -9.10 -7.96
CA HIS A 100 -13.97 -9.97 -6.97
C HIS A 100 -13.00 -10.53 -5.92
N LYS A 101 -11.69 -10.35 -6.13
CA LYS A 101 -10.63 -10.81 -5.23
C LYS A 101 -9.53 -9.74 -5.21
N LEU A 102 -9.10 -9.38 -4.02
CA LEU A 102 -8.02 -8.41 -3.78
C LEU A 102 -7.08 -8.96 -2.74
N GLU A 103 -5.79 -8.81 -2.99
CA GLU A 103 -4.74 -9.16 -2.05
C GLU A 103 -4.13 -7.89 -1.46
N PHE A 104 -3.79 -7.94 -0.18
CA PHE A 104 -3.16 -6.84 0.53
C PHE A 104 -1.83 -7.27 1.12
N LEU A 105 -0.84 -6.39 0.99
CA LEU A 105 0.45 -6.47 1.65
C LEU A 105 0.62 -5.21 2.51
N ALA A 106 0.60 -5.34 3.83
CA ALA A 106 0.70 -4.20 4.74
C ALA A 106 1.22 -4.61 6.13
N GLU A 107 1.62 -3.62 6.92
CA GLU A 107 1.90 -3.76 8.34
C GLU A 107 0.66 -4.23 9.12
N ALA A 108 0.85 -4.90 10.26
CA ALA A 108 -0.24 -5.56 10.99
C ALA A 108 -1.35 -4.59 11.45
N HIS A 109 -1.01 -3.40 11.95
CA HIS A 109 -2.01 -2.40 12.36
C HIS A 109 -2.80 -1.84 11.18
N LEU A 110 -2.16 -1.65 10.03
CA LEU A 110 -2.83 -1.25 8.80
C LEU A 110 -3.76 -2.36 8.31
N MET A 111 -3.28 -3.61 8.30
CA MET A 111 -4.06 -4.78 7.90
C MET A 111 -5.34 -4.93 8.74
N HIS A 112 -5.26 -4.69 10.05
CA HIS A 112 -6.43 -4.71 10.94
C HIS A 112 -7.48 -3.68 10.54
N GLU A 113 -7.05 -2.45 10.23
CA GLU A 113 -7.96 -1.38 9.84
C GLU A 113 -8.48 -1.54 8.42
N ILE A 114 -7.70 -2.11 7.49
CA ILE A 114 -8.16 -2.54 6.17
C ILE A 114 -9.27 -3.58 6.32
N ALA A 115 -9.05 -4.64 7.10
CA ALA A 115 -10.03 -5.70 7.32
C ALA A 115 -11.34 -5.14 7.91
N LYS A 116 -11.25 -4.25 8.92
CA LYS A 116 -12.44 -3.56 9.45
C LYS A 116 -13.15 -2.75 8.40
N TYR A 117 -12.41 -1.97 7.62
CA TYR A 117 -12.99 -1.15 6.56
C TYR A 117 -13.70 -2.02 5.51
N MET A 118 -13.09 -3.11 5.05
CA MET A 118 -13.68 -4.06 4.10
C MET A 118 -14.99 -4.67 4.63
N MET A 119 -15.02 -5.09 5.90
CA MET A 119 -16.24 -5.61 6.54
C MET A 119 -17.40 -4.60 6.60
N HIS A 120 -17.11 -3.31 6.60
CA HIS A 120 -18.12 -2.24 6.68
C HIS A 120 -18.47 -1.62 5.32
N ALA A 121 -17.51 -1.58 4.39
CA ALA A 121 -17.68 -1.00 3.06
C ALA A 121 -18.52 -1.89 2.14
N GLU A 122 -18.47 -3.21 2.34
CA GLU A 122 -19.33 -4.15 1.66
C GLU A 122 -20.48 -4.55 2.60
N CYS A 123 -21.74 -4.34 2.21
CA CYS A 123 -22.88 -5.05 2.78
C CYS A 123 -22.84 -6.56 2.45
N HIS A 124 -21.68 -7.22 2.56
CA HIS A 124 -21.48 -8.64 2.32
C HIS A 124 -21.01 -9.33 3.59
N ARG A 125 -21.72 -10.42 3.91
CA ARG A 125 -21.35 -11.38 4.94
C ARG A 125 -19.93 -11.88 4.62
N PRO A 126 -19.07 -12.08 5.64
CA PRO A 126 -17.71 -12.53 5.44
C PRO A 126 -17.73 -13.83 4.65
N SER A 127 -17.28 -13.80 3.40
CA SER A 127 -16.96 -15.02 2.69
C SER A 127 -15.76 -15.67 3.39
N THR A 128 -15.76 -16.99 3.41
CA THR A 128 -14.75 -17.83 4.06
C THR A 128 -13.34 -17.32 3.77
N ARG A 129 -12.67 -16.86 4.84
CA ARG A 129 -11.29 -16.37 4.90
C ARG A 129 -10.38 -17.07 3.88
N CYS A 130 -9.84 -16.30 2.94
CA CYS A 130 -8.60 -16.67 2.26
C CYS A 130 -7.46 -15.77 2.77
N GLU A 131 -6.29 -16.40 2.85
CA GLU A 131 -5.05 -16.06 3.55
C GLU A 131 -4.67 -14.57 3.59
N HIS A 132 -4.39 -14.07 4.80
CA HIS A 132 -3.76 -12.76 5.00
C HIS A 132 -2.26 -13.00 5.14
N HIS A 133 -1.46 -12.54 4.18
CA HIS A 133 0.00 -12.54 4.32
C HIS A 133 0.40 -11.37 5.21
N VAL A 134 0.48 -11.63 6.52
CA VAL A 134 0.98 -10.69 7.52
C VAL A 134 2.50 -10.74 7.51
N PHE A 135 3.15 -9.66 7.09
CA PHE A 135 4.59 -9.52 7.32
C PHE A 135 4.80 -8.97 8.74
N PHE A 136 5.63 -9.67 9.50
CA PHE A 136 6.15 -9.23 10.79
C PHE A 136 7.61 -8.85 10.56
N MET A 137 7.95 -7.57 10.71
CA MET A 137 9.31 -7.18 11.04
C MET A 137 9.34 -6.51 12.41
N THR A 138 9.91 -7.22 13.37
CA THR A 138 10.18 -6.75 14.74
C THR A 138 11.46 -5.89 14.76
N ALA A 139 11.67 -5.16 15.86
CA ALA A 139 12.90 -4.37 16.08
C ALA A 139 14.21 -5.19 15.89
N ASP A 140 14.19 -6.50 16.14
CA ASP A 140 15.34 -7.41 15.93
C ASP A 140 15.62 -7.76 14.46
N GLN A 141 14.65 -7.54 13.56
CA GLN A 141 14.84 -7.72 12.11
C GLN A 141 15.39 -6.44 11.46
N ILE A 142 15.13 -5.28 12.06
CA ILE A 142 15.82 -4.02 11.77
C ILE A 142 17.32 -4.15 12.11
N ASP A 143 17.68 -4.81 13.22
CA ASP A 143 19.07 -4.94 13.68
C ASP A 143 19.94 -5.91 12.84
N ARG A 144 19.34 -6.84 12.07
CA ARG A 144 20.06 -7.77 11.17
C ARG A 144 20.30 -7.20 9.77
N VAL A 145 19.40 -6.33 9.29
CA VAL A 145 19.61 -5.61 8.02
C VAL A 145 20.78 -4.63 8.15
N GLN A 146 20.97 -4.05 9.35
CA GLN A 146 22.13 -3.22 9.69
C GLN A 146 23.49 -3.94 9.73
N LYS A 147 23.54 -5.28 9.63
CA LYS A 147 24.80 -6.07 9.64
C LYS A 147 25.20 -6.63 8.28
N VAL A 148 24.38 -6.43 7.24
CA VAL A 148 24.64 -6.88 5.86
C VAL A 148 25.03 -5.71 4.94
N CYS A 149 25.04 -4.48 5.46
CA CYS A 149 25.74 -3.32 4.88
C CYS A 149 27.07 -3.09 5.59
#